data_AF-A0A1Q7HKK1-F1
#
_entry.id   AF-A0A1Q7HKK1-F1
#
_cell.length_a   1.000
_cell.length_b   1.000
_cell.length_c   1.000
_cell.angle_alpha   90.00
_cell.angle_beta   90.00
_cell.angle_gamma   90.00
#
_symmetry.space_group_name_H-M   'P 1'
#
loop_
_entity.id
_entity.type
_entity.pdbx_description
1 polymer ?
#
loop_
_entity_poly.entity_id
_entity_poly.type
_entity_poly.pdbx_seq_one_letter_code
_entity_poly.pdbx_strand_id
1 'polypeptide(L)'
;MWLPRDWTPTPRCPLLIAMDDAPDWRATGQLFRNASAGRPQVILAPNIAVHSTDSLVEWIGEISDECGGGGSYFVCGRCDASAVAMSLVLRECAVTAAVALVSPTAQLASALDATHVNGERVPVRWFFGAQDPQLAVYLDEWRVSAAAARRAGFGLLDIAVIEGDGASRAINETLQFFDDVRVSAVTRA
;
A
#
# COMPACT_ATOMS: atom_id res chain seq x y z
N MET A 1 -18.21 -2.41 1.68
CA MET A 1 -17.85 -1.69 2.92
C MET A 1 -18.28 -2.52 4.11
N TRP A 2 -17.42 -2.62 5.12
CA TRP A 2 -17.74 -3.22 6.41
C TRP A 2 -17.48 -2.20 7.51
N LEU A 3 -18.44 -2.11 8.43
CA LEU A 3 -18.38 -1.22 9.59
C LEU A 3 -18.08 -2.04 10.85
N PRO A 4 -17.45 -1.44 11.88
CA PRO A 4 -17.31 -2.05 13.20
C PRO A 4 -18.65 -2.50 13.79
N ARG A 5 -18.62 -3.46 14.72
CA ARG A 5 -19.81 -3.81 15.51
C ARG A 5 -20.20 -2.60 16.38
N ASP A 6 -21.49 -2.29 16.43
CA ASP A 6 -22.04 -1.14 17.17
C ASP A 6 -21.47 0.22 16.73
N TRP A 7 -21.18 0.35 15.42
CA TRP A 7 -20.57 1.55 14.85
C TRP A 7 -21.43 2.79 15.05
N THR A 8 -20.78 3.82 15.59
CA THR A 8 -21.21 5.22 15.54
C THR A 8 -20.11 6.02 14.83
N PRO A 9 -20.44 6.97 13.95
CA PRO A 9 -19.43 7.87 13.38
C PRO A 9 -18.63 8.55 14.49
N THR A 10 -17.34 8.23 14.56
CA THR A 10 -16.40 8.84 15.52
C THR A 10 -15.28 9.50 14.74
N PRO A 11 -14.91 10.74 15.09
CA PRO A 11 -13.77 11.41 14.47
C PRO A 11 -12.54 10.49 14.49
N ARG A 12 -11.83 10.41 13.38
CA ARG A 12 -10.56 9.65 13.24
C ARG A 12 -10.68 8.11 13.27
N CYS A 13 -11.84 7.54 12.91
CA CYS A 13 -11.90 6.09 12.67
C CYS A 13 -10.92 5.70 11.55
N PRO A 14 -10.00 4.74 11.77
CA PRO A 14 -9.06 4.33 10.74
C PRO A 14 -9.79 3.60 9.60
N LEU A 15 -9.42 3.94 8.37
CA LEU A 15 -9.96 3.35 7.16
C LEU A 15 -8.94 2.37 6.58
N LEU A 16 -9.33 1.11 6.42
CA LEU A 16 -8.55 0.10 5.70
C LEU A 16 -9.13 -0.10 4.31
N ILE A 17 -8.34 0.18 3.28
CA ILE A 17 -8.70 -0.03 1.88
C ILE A 17 -7.95 -1.26 1.39
N ALA A 18 -8.64 -2.38 1.29
CA ALA A 18 -8.13 -3.69 0.92
C ALA A 18 -8.52 -4.04 -0.52
N MET A 19 -7.58 -3.90 -1.44
CA MET A 19 -7.78 -4.13 -2.87
C MET A 19 -7.15 -5.44 -3.31
N ASP A 20 -7.84 -6.08 -4.25
CA ASP A 20 -7.49 -7.38 -4.78
C ASP A 20 -7.72 -7.39 -6.30
N ASP A 21 -6.87 -8.11 -7.02
CA ASP A 21 -7.02 -8.35 -8.46
C ASP A 21 -7.97 -9.52 -8.76
N ALA A 22 -8.29 -10.33 -7.75
CA ALA A 22 -9.19 -11.46 -7.89
C ALA A 22 -10.64 -11.02 -8.15
N PRO A 23 -11.43 -11.83 -8.88
CA PRO A 23 -12.84 -11.56 -9.13
C PRO A 23 -13.69 -11.44 -7.85
N ASP A 24 -13.25 -12.09 -6.76
CA ASP A 24 -13.93 -12.10 -5.46
C ASP A 24 -13.30 -11.14 -4.45
N TRP A 25 -13.26 -9.86 -4.79
CA TRP A 25 -12.83 -8.76 -3.90
C TRP A 25 -13.59 -8.74 -2.55
N ARG A 26 -14.79 -9.33 -2.49
CA ARG A 26 -15.58 -9.44 -1.26
C ARG A 26 -14.95 -10.41 -0.27
N ALA A 27 -14.37 -11.51 -0.75
CA ALA A 27 -13.63 -12.44 0.08
C ALA A 27 -12.43 -11.74 0.75
N THR A 28 -11.74 -10.85 0.05
CA THR A 28 -10.62 -10.07 0.60
C THR A 28 -11.06 -9.19 1.76
N GLY A 29 -12.15 -8.43 1.60
CA GLY A 29 -12.67 -7.63 2.70
C GLY A 29 -13.15 -8.46 3.90
N GLN A 30 -13.74 -9.64 3.66
CA GLN A 30 -14.13 -10.56 4.73
C GLN A 30 -12.91 -11.15 5.47
N LEU A 31 -11.81 -11.45 4.75
CA LEU A 31 -10.55 -11.89 5.36
C LEU A 31 -9.99 -10.82 6.30
N PHE A 32 -9.89 -9.56 5.85
CA PHE A 32 -9.42 -8.48 6.70
C PHE A 32 -10.35 -8.21 7.88
N ARG A 33 -11.67 -8.32 7.68
CA ARG A 33 -12.63 -8.21 8.78
C ARG A 33 -12.38 -9.27 9.86
N ASN A 34 -12.16 -10.52 9.46
CA ASN A 34 -11.86 -11.60 10.39
C ASN A 34 -10.52 -11.37 11.10
N ALA A 35 -9.48 -10.96 10.35
CA ALA A 35 -8.15 -10.71 10.87
C ALA A 35 -8.08 -9.50 11.84
N SER A 36 -8.98 -8.53 11.69
CA SER A 36 -9.01 -7.33 12.52
C SER A 36 -9.45 -7.59 13.96
N ALA A 37 -9.94 -8.80 14.28
CA ALA A 37 -10.18 -9.30 15.64
C ALA A 37 -10.94 -8.32 16.58
N GLY A 38 -11.90 -7.57 16.05
CA GLY A 38 -12.70 -6.61 16.83
C GLY A 38 -12.12 -5.21 16.98
N ARG A 39 -11.02 -4.89 16.30
CA ARG A 39 -10.52 -3.50 16.19
C ARG A 39 -11.56 -2.63 15.47
N PRO A 40 -11.89 -1.43 16.00
CA PRO A 40 -12.80 -0.51 15.33
C PRO A 40 -12.10 0.14 14.14
N GLN A 41 -12.37 -0.39 12.94
CA GLN A 41 -11.92 0.16 11.68
C GLN A 41 -13.00 -0.03 10.61
N VAL A 42 -13.10 0.90 9.67
CA VAL A 42 -13.93 0.74 8.49
C VAL A 42 -13.11 0.05 7.41
N ILE A 43 -13.65 -1.00 6.79
CA ILE A 43 -12.97 -1.75 5.73
C ILE A 43 -13.67 -1.48 4.40
N LEU A 44 -12.91 -1.01 3.44
CA LEU A 44 -13.30 -0.85 2.06
C LEU A 44 -12.58 -1.91 1.23
N ALA A 45 -13.31 -2.71 0.47
CA ALA A 45 -12.72 -3.55 -0.56
C ALA A 45 -13.38 -3.15 -1.87
N PRO A 46 -12.79 -2.24 -2.66
CA PRO A 46 -13.35 -1.88 -3.95
C PRO A 46 -13.04 -2.96 -4.99
N ASN A 47 -13.91 -3.03 -5.99
CA ASN A 47 -13.62 -3.79 -7.21
C ASN A 47 -12.78 -2.92 -8.16
N ILE A 48 -11.48 -3.19 -8.25
CA ILE A 48 -10.56 -2.41 -9.09
C ILE A 48 -10.82 -2.59 -10.59
N ALA A 49 -11.56 -3.62 -11.00
CA ALA A 49 -11.95 -3.80 -12.40
C ALA A 49 -13.10 -2.87 -12.82
N VAL A 50 -13.81 -2.27 -11.86
CA VAL A 50 -14.97 -1.40 -12.10
C VAL A 50 -14.63 0.06 -11.79
N HIS A 51 -13.80 0.31 -10.78
CA HIS A 51 -13.46 1.64 -10.34
C HIS A 51 -12.12 2.11 -10.91
N SER A 52 -12.11 3.28 -11.55
CA SER A 52 -10.86 4.01 -11.81
C SER A 52 -10.29 4.58 -10.51
N THR A 53 -9.00 4.88 -10.48
CA THR A 53 -8.38 5.55 -9.33
C THR A 53 -9.06 6.87 -8.97
N ASP A 54 -9.52 7.65 -9.96
CA ASP A 54 -10.29 8.89 -9.70
C ASP A 54 -11.60 8.59 -8.96
N SER A 55 -12.37 7.61 -9.42
CA SER A 55 -13.63 7.23 -8.77
C SER A 55 -13.42 6.63 -7.37
N LEU A 56 -12.26 5.99 -7.13
CA LEU A 56 -11.91 5.50 -5.79
C LEU A 56 -11.61 6.66 -4.84
N VAL A 57 -10.86 7.66 -5.28
CA VAL A 57 -10.56 8.84 -4.46
C VAL A 57 -11.84 9.55 -4.03
N GLU A 58 -12.76 9.79 -4.97
CA GLU A 58 -14.06 10.40 -4.67
C GLU A 58 -14.84 9.58 -3.65
N TRP A 59 -14.97 8.27 -3.90
CA TRP A 59 -15.72 7.38 -3.02
C TRP A 59 -15.10 7.26 -1.62
N ILE A 60 -13.77 7.23 -1.52
CA ILE A 60 -13.05 7.21 -0.23
C ILE A 60 -13.29 8.53 0.52
N GLY A 61 -13.26 9.66 -0.18
CA GLY A 61 -13.57 10.97 0.40
C GLY A 61 -14.95 11.02 1.03
N GLU A 62 -15.98 10.59 0.28
CA GLU A 62 -17.37 10.51 0.78
C GLU A 62 -17.47 9.66 2.05
N ILE A 63 -16.86 8.47 2.05
CA ILE A 63 -16.87 7.58 3.22
C ILE A 63 -16.09 8.18 4.39
N SER A 64 -14.96 8.82 4.14
CA SER A 64 -14.15 9.47 5.17
C SER A 64 -14.95 10.57 5.88
N ASP A 65 -15.69 11.37 5.11
CA ASP A 65 -16.57 12.42 5.64
C ASP A 65 -17.73 11.82 6.45
N GLU A 66 -18.39 10.77 5.94
CA GLU A 66 -19.44 10.04 6.67
C GLU A 66 -18.92 9.42 7.98
N CYS A 67 -17.64 9.06 8.02
CA CYS A 67 -16.97 8.51 9.20
C CYS A 67 -16.48 9.58 10.19
N GLY A 68 -16.82 10.85 9.99
CA GLY A 68 -16.47 11.96 10.89
C GLY A 68 -15.16 12.68 10.54
N GLY A 69 -14.56 12.39 9.38
CA GLY A 69 -13.43 13.09 8.80
C GLY A 69 -12.10 12.92 9.55
N GLY A 70 -11.00 13.27 8.86
CA GLY A 70 -9.66 13.37 9.45
C GLY A 70 -9.05 12.05 9.92
N GLY A 71 -9.56 10.91 9.47
CA GLY A 71 -8.96 9.60 9.68
C GLY A 71 -7.79 9.36 8.73
N SER A 72 -6.79 8.60 9.18
CA SER A 72 -5.70 8.16 8.30
C SER A 72 -6.08 6.87 7.56
N TYR A 73 -5.59 6.73 6.34
CA TYR A 73 -5.85 5.57 5.49
C TYR A 73 -4.72 4.55 5.60
N PHE A 74 -5.10 3.29 5.76
CA PHE A 74 -4.23 2.15 5.52
C PHE A 74 -4.63 1.53 4.19
N VAL A 75 -3.70 1.47 3.25
CA VAL A 75 -3.97 0.93 1.92
C VAL A 75 -3.28 -0.42 1.77
N CYS A 76 -4.00 -1.41 1.23
CA CYS A 76 -3.45 -2.71 0.89
C CYS A 76 -3.82 -3.06 -0.55
N GLY A 77 -2.84 -3.52 -1.34
CA GLY A 77 -3.06 -4.02 -2.69
C GLY A 77 -2.38 -5.37 -2.88
N ARG A 78 -3.08 -6.34 -3.48
CA ARG A 78 -2.53 -7.65 -3.86
C ARG A 78 -2.34 -7.74 -5.38
N CYS A 79 -1.21 -8.27 -5.82
CA CYS A 79 -0.89 -8.46 -7.24
C CYS A 79 -1.02 -7.14 -8.03
N ASP A 80 -1.79 -7.13 -9.12
CA ASP A 80 -2.03 -5.96 -9.97
C ASP A 80 -2.72 -4.81 -9.21
N ALA A 81 -3.48 -5.13 -8.15
CA ALA A 81 -4.06 -4.12 -7.26
C ALA A 81 -3.01 -3.29 -6.51
N SER A 82 -1.75 -3.77 -6.44
CA SER A 82 -0.63 -3.01 -5.86
C SER A 82 -0.35 -1.71 -6.62
N ALA A 83 -0.50 -1.71 -7.96
CA ALA A 83 -0.32 -0.52 -8.77
C ALA A 83 -1.43 0.52 -8.50
N VAL A 84 -2.66 0.05 -8.33
CA VAL A 84 -3.82 0.89 -7.96
C VAL A 84 -3.66 1.45 -6.55
N ALA A 85 -3.25 0.61 -5.59
CA ALA A 85 -2.92 1.03 -4.23
C ALA A 85 -1.90 2.16 -4.22
N MET A 86 -0.83 2.02 -4.99
CA MET A 86 0.22 3.02 -5.02
C MET A 86 -0.25 4.31 -5.71
N SER A 87 -1.03 4.20 -6.78
CA SER A 87 -1.64 5.35 -7.45
C SER A 87 -2.58 6.14 -6.53
N LEU A 88 -3.33 5.44 -5.67
CA LEU A 88 -4.16 6.06 -4.65
C LEU A 88 -3.31 6.81 -3.60
N VAL A 89 -2.29 6.17 -3.06
CA VAL A 89 -1.39 6.78 -2.07
C VAL A 89 -0.65 7.99 -2.63
N LEU A 90 -0.29 7.97 -3.91
CA LEU A 90 0.35 9.11 -4.57
C LEU A 90 -0.57 10.34 -4.64
N ARG A 91 -1.89 10.13 -4.73
CA ARG A 91 -2.89 11.20 -4.80
C ARG A 91 -3.35 11.65 -3.42
N GLU A 92 -3.43 10.72 -2.47
CA GLU A 92 -3.91 10.90 -1.11
C GLU A 92 -2.79 10.81 -0.07
N CYS A 93 -1.57 11.24 -0.42
CA CYS A 93 -0.38 11.00 0.40
C CYS A 93 -0.48 11.64 1.80
N ALA A 94 -1.06 12.84 1.90
CA ALA A 94 -1.20 13.60 3.15
C ALA A 94 -2.11 12.92 4.18
N VAL A 95 -2.96 11.99 3.75
CA VAL A 95 -3.92 11.28 4.61
C VAL A 95 -3.62 9.78 4.69
N THR A 96 -2.64 9.28 3.93
CA THR A 96 -2.23 7.88 3.98
C THR A 96 -1.22 7.64 5.11
N ALA A 97 -1.60 6.83 6.09
CA ALA A 97 -0.72 6.43 7.19
C ALA A 97 0.31 5.38 6.80
N ALA A 98 -0.07 4.40 5.98
CA ALA A 98 0.83 3.35 5.49
C ALA A 98 0.22 2.58 4.31
N VAL A 99 1.09 1.92 3.54
CA VAL A 99 0.68 1.02 2.46
C VAL A 99 1.37 -0.35 2.56
N ALA A 100 0.58 -1.39 2.34
CA ALA A 100 1.02 -2.79 2.24
C ALA A 100 0.80 -3.30 0.81
N LEU A 101 1.85 -3.78 0.14
CA LEU A 101 1.75 -4.38 -1.19
C LEU A 101 2.06 -5.87 -1.08
N VAL A 102 1.18 -6.72 -1.59
CA VAL A 102 1.29 -8.17 -1.49
C VAL A 102 1.48 -8.75 -2.88
N SER A 103 2.60 -9.43 -3.12
CA SER A 103 3.02 -9.95 -4.43
C SER A 103 2.88 -8.91 -5.56
N PRO A 104 3.43 -7.68 -5.41
CA PRO A 104 3.31 -6.65 -6.44
C PRO A 104 3.87 -7.13 -7.78
N THR A 105 3.21 -6.74 -8.87
CA THR A 105 3.63 -7.07 -10.23
C THR A 105 4.38 -5.92 -10.90
N ALA A 106 4.99 -6.17 -12.06
CA ALA A 106 5.71 -5.17 -12.86
C ALA A 106 4.91 -3.88 -13.15
N GLN A 107 3.58 -3.95 -13.17
CA GLN A 107 2.69 -2.80 -13.38
C GLN A 107 2.89 -1.69 -12.33
N LEU A 108 3.32 -2.07 -11.11
CA LEU A 108 3.67 -1.12 -10.07
C LEU A 108 4.84 -0.21 -10.48
N ALA A 109 5.83 -0.74 -11.19
CA ALA A 109 6.97 0.06 -11.64
C ALA A 109 6.53 1.17 -12.59
N SER A 110 5.61 0.87 -13.51
CA SER A 110 5.04 1.87 -14.42
C SER A 110 4.28 2.98 -13.70
N ALA A 111 3.56 2.65 -12.62
CA ALA A 111 2.86 3.65 -11.79
C ALA A 111 3.84 4.59 -11.06
N LEU A 112 5.01 4.08 -10.66
CA LEU A 112 6.03 4.81 -9.90
C LEU A 112 7.01 5.61 -10.78
N ASP A 113 7.31 5.14 -12.00
CA ASP A 113 8.32 5.77 -12.86
C ASP A 113 7.93 7.17 -13.36
N ALA A 114 6.65 7.52 -13.33
CA ALA A 114 6.15 8.82 -13.75
C ALA A 114 5.99 9.83 -12.61
N THR A 115 6.25 9.46 -11.35
CA THR A 115 5.87 10.28 -10.19
C THR A 115 7.06 10.65 -9.31
N HIS A 116 7.26 11.95 -9.13
CA HIS A 116 8.14 12.48 -8.08
C HIS A 116 7.27 12.88 -6.90
N VAL A 117 7.48 12.26 -5.74
CA VAL A 117 6.75 12.62 -4.52
C VAL A 117 7.58 13.62 -3.73
N ASN A 118 7.23 14.90 -3.84
CA ASN A 118 7.70 15.92 -2.91
C ASN A 118 6.73 15.96 -1.73
N GLY A 119 7.11 15.45 -0.55
CA GLY A 119 6.23 15.48 0.62
C GLY A 119 6.60 14.50 1.74
N GLU A 120 5.65 14.31 2.66
CA GLU A 120 5.75 13.36 3.77
C GLU A 120 5.97 11.92 3.28
N ARG A 121 6.86 11.20 3.98
CA ARG A 121 7.21 9.82 3.65
C ARG A 121 6.13 8.88 4.16
N VAL A 122 5.31 8.34 3.26
CA VAL A 122 4.40 7.24 3.60
C VAL A 122 5.21 5.94 3.79
N PRO A 123 5.07 5.23 4.92
CA PRO A 123 5.65 3.90 5.12
C PRO A 123 5.11 2.90 4.10
N VAL A 124 6.01 2.16 3.44
CA VAL A 124 5.67 1.16 2.43
C VAL A 124 6.21 -0.20 2.85
N ARG A 125 5.35 -1.21 2.97
CA ARG A 125 5.77 -2.58 3.28
C ARG A 125 5.34 -3.55 2.19
N TRP A 126 6.26 -4.38 1.72
CA TRP A 126 6.02 -5.36 0.66
C TRP A 126 6.08 -6.78 1.20
N PHE A 127 5.14 -7.62 0.74
CA PHE A 127 4.96 -8.98 1.20
C PHE A 127 4.98 -9.95 0.02
N PHE A 128 5.68 -11.08 0.16
CA PHE A 128 5.70 -12.16 -0.84
C PHE A 128 5.40 -13.50 -0.17
N GLY A 129 4.68 -14.39 -0.86
CA GLY A 129 4.48 -15.76 -0.40
C GLY A 129 5.69 -16.64 -0.73
N ALA A 130 6.25 -17.33 0.26
CA ALA A 130 7.43 -18.18 0.08
C ALA A 130 7.21 -19.40 -0.82
N GLN A 131 5.96 -19.86 -0.94
CA GLN A 131 5.59 -21.07 -1.69
C GLN A 131 4.96 -20.78 -3.06
N ASP A 132 5.00 -19.53 -3.50
CA ASP A 132 4.47 -19.19 -4.81
C ASP A 132 5.38 -19.79 -5.91
N PRO A 133 4.87 -20.63 -6.82
CA PRO A 133 5.68 -21.20 -7.91
C PRO A 133 6.26 -20.12 -8.84
N GLN A 134 5.73 -18.90 -8.80
CA GLN A 134 6.23 -17.75 -9.55
C GLN A 134 7.12 -16.83 -8.70
N LEU A 135 7.52 -17.22 -7.49
CA LEU A 135 8.33 -16.39 -6.58
C LEU A 135 9.60 -15.82 -7.23
N ALA A 136 10.30 -16.59 -8.08
CA ALA A 136 11.48 -16.08 -8.77
C ALA A 136 11.15 -14.92 -9.73
N VAL A 137 10.01 -15.00 -10.43
CA VAL A 137 9.49 -13.94 -11.30
C VAL A 137 9.10 -12.73 -10.45
N TYR A 138 8.39 -12.95 -9.34
CA TYR A 138 8.04 -11.88 -8.40
C TYR A 138 9.26 -11.18 -7.79
N LEU A 139 10.36 -11.90 -7.54
CA LEU A 139 11.60 -11.31 -7.02
C LEU A 139 12.33 -10.44 -8.06
N ASP A 140 12.26 -10.77 -9.35
CA ASP A 140 12.84 -9.91 -10.38
C ASP A 140 11.96 -8.69 -10.67
N GLU A 141 10.63 -8.86 -10.71
CA GLU A 141 9.66 -7.75 -10.81
C GLU A 141 9.77 -6.81 -9.60
N TRP A 142 9.93 -7.38 -8.41
CA TRP A 142 10.21 -6.66 -7.17
C TRP A 142 11.39 -5.71 -7.30
N ARG A 143 12.54 -6.17 -7.82
CA ARG A 143 13.76 -5.35 -7.93
C ARG A 143 13.51 -4.11 -8.78
N VAL A 144 12.74 -4.26 -9.86
CA VAL A 144 12.37 -3.16 -10.75
C VAL A 144 11.48 -2.15 -10.02
N SER A 145 10.41 -2.61 -9.37
CA SER A 145 9.53 -1.73 -8.59
C SER A 145 10.28 -1.05 -7.44
N ALA A 146 11.18 -1.76 -6.75
CA ALA A 146 11.93 -1.22 -5.62
C ALA A 146 12.92 -0.13 -6.06
N ALA A 147 13.50 -0.28 -7.25
CA ALA A 147 14.29 0.78 -7.89
C ALA A 147 13.41 1.99 -8.23
N ALA A 148 12.22 1.79 -8.79
CA ALA A 148 11.27 2.87 -9.10
C ALA A 148 10.82 3.63 -7.85
N ALA A 149 10.42 2.92 -6.78
CA ALA A 149 10.02 3.52 -5.50
C ALA A 149 11.13 4.37 -4.87
N ARG A 150 12.39 3.91 -4.97
CA ARG A 150 13.57 4.68 -4.54
C ARG A 150 13.73 5.98 -5.32
N ARG A 151 13.61 5.93 -6.65
CA ARG A 151 13.63 7.15 -7.49
C ARG A 151 12.50 8.12 -7.15
N ALA A 152 11.33 7.60 -6.80
CA ALA A 152 10.16 8.38 -6.41
C ALA A 152 10.23 8.97 -4.99
N GLY A 153 11.20 8.57 -4.15
CA GLY A 153 11.44 9.15 -2.81
C GLY A 153 10.70 8.50 -1.65
N PHE A 154 10.16 7.29 -1.81
CA PHE A 154 9.44 6.59 -0.72
C PHE A 154 10.38 6.13 0.39
N GLY A 155 9.99 6.42 1.64
CA GLY A 155 10.93 6.69 2.72
C GLY A 155 11.40 5.53 3.59
N LEU A 156 10.78 4.36 3.50
CA LEU A 156 11.15 3.12 4.20
C LEU A 156 10.52 1.98 3.41
N LEU A 157 11.34 1.18 2.74
CA LEU A 157 10.93 -0.05 2.07
C LEU A 157 11.26 -1.20 3.02
N ASP A 158 10.25 -1.76 3.66
CA ASP A 158 10.37 -2.95 4.50
C ASP A 158 9.84 -4.16 3.72
N ILE A 159 10.64 -5.20 3.58
CA ILE A 159 10.29 -6.37 2.75
C ILE A 159 10.24 -7.60 3.63
N ALA A 160 9.07 -8.21 3.65
CA ALA A 160 8.81 -9.43 4.39
C ALA A 160 8.45 -10.57 3.43
N VAL A 161 9.12 -11.71 3.55
CA VAL A 161 8.67 -12.97 2.98
C VAL A 161 7.81 -13.66 4.03
N ILE A 162 6.59 -14.02 3.66
CA ILE A 162 5.66 -14.78 4.49
C ILE A 162 5.87 -16.27 4.19
N GLU A 163 6.29 -17.00 5.21
CA GLU A 163 6.49 -18.44 5.17
C GLU A 163 5.13 -19.18 5.29
N GLY A 164 5.11 -20.47 4.95
CA GLY A 164 3.87 -21.27 4.94
C GLY A 164 3.21 -21.46 6.32
N ASP A 165 3.94 -21.20 7.41
CA ASP A 165 3.45 -21.21 8.79
C ASP A 165 2.94 -19.84 9.27
N GLY A 166 2.94 -18.83 8.39
CA GLY A 166 2.54 -17.47 8.70
C GLY A 166 3.62 -16.64 9.41
N ALA A 167 4.79 -17.21 9.69
CA ALA A 167 5.93 -16.42 10.12
C ALA A 167 6.40 -15.52 8.97
N SER A 168 6.88 -14.33 9.31
CA SER A 168 7.55 -13.46 8.34
C SER A 168 9.03 -13.38 8.65
N ARG A 169 9.84 -13.40 7.59
CA ARG A 169 11.25 -13.02 7.67
C ARG A 169 11.47 -11.76 6.86
N ALA A 170 12.17 -10.79 7.46
CA ALA A 170 12.71 -9.69 6.67
C ALA A 170 13.69 -10.28 5.65
N ILE A 171 13.63 -9.81 4.40
CA ILE A 171 14.75 -10.02 3.50
C ILE A 171 15.86 -9.08 4.01
N ASN A 172 16.74 -9.62 4.86
CA ASN A 172 17.92 -8.93 5.40
C ASN A 172 18.98 -8.66 4.31
N GLU A 173 18.58 -8.12 3.16
CA GLU A 173 19.45 -7.14 2.53
C GLU A 173 19.38 -5.90 3.41
N THR A 174 20.21 -5.89 4.45
CA THR A 174 20.67 -4.65 5.07
C THR A 174 21.42 -3.87 3.99
N LEU A 175 20.71 -3.26 3.05
CA LEU A 175 21.23 -2.11 2.34
C LEU A 175 21.43 -1.07 3.44
N GLN A 176 22.66 -0.97 3.93
CA GLN A 176 23.06 0.08 4.86
C GLN A 176 22.67 1.42 4.23
N PHE A 177 21.54 1.95 4.69
CA PHE A 177 21.08 3.29 4.40
C PHE A 177 22.01 4.24 5.16
N PHE A 178 23.17 4.53 4.59
CA PHE A 178 23.95 5.69 5.01
C PHE A 178 23.60 6.87 4.11
N ASP A 179 23.23 7.95 4.79
CA ASP A 179 23.18 9.34 4.35
C ASP A 179 23.97 9.63 3.06
N ASP A 180 23.26 9.75 1.92
CA ASP A 180 23.74 10.54 0.78
C ASP A 180 22.76 11.67 0.44
N VAL A 181 22.06 12.19 1.46
CA VAL A 181 21.64 13.59 1.49
C VAL A 181 22.77 14.41 2.12
N ARG A 182 23.93 14.44 1.48
CA ARG A 182 24.83 15.60 1.59
C ARG A 182 24.93 16.27 0.24
N VAL A 183 24.10 17.31 0.14
CA VAL A 183 24.38 18.57 -0.54
C VAL A 183 25.86 18.70 -0.95
N SER A 184 26.13 18.58 -2.25
CA SER A 184 27.17 19.39 -2.88
C SER A 184 26.54 20.20 -3.99
N ALA A 185 25.85 21.25 -3.54
CA ALA A 185 25.74 22.45 -4.32
C ALA A 185 27.16 23.05 -4.50
N VAL A 186 27.48 23.38 -5.74
CA VAL A 186 28.43 24.43 -6.15
C VAL A 186 29.91 24.25 -5.80
N THR A 187 30.73 24.00 -6.83
CA THR A 187 31.72 25.01 -7.21
C THR A 187 31.95 24.98 -8.73
N ARG A 188 31.47 26.05 -9.39
CA ARG A 188 32.04 26.49 -10.66
C ARG A 188 33.51 26.82 -10.43
N ALA A 189 34.39 26.31 -11.28
CA ALA A 189 35.59 27.01 -11.73
C ALA A 189 35.66 26.81 -13.26
#